data_AF-C2XTC3-F1
#
_entry.id   AF-C2XTC3-F1
#
_cell.length_a   1.000
_cell.length_b   1.000
_cell.length_c   1.000
_cell.angle_alpha   90.00
_cell.angle_beta   90.00
_cell.angle_gamma   90.00
#
_symmetry.space_group_name_H-M   'P 1'
#
loop_
_entity.id
_entity.type
_entity.pdbx_description
1 polymer ?
#
loop_
_entity_poly.entity_id
_entity_poly.type
_entity_poly.pdbx_seq_one_letter_code
_entity_poly.pdbx_strand_id
1 'polypeptide(L)'
;MNKKRVSKIIPIIIAISLLQACSFFEEKIEYEPFVKALDEGDMKKVMSASDDGYAFVEQRGIYSTYEQKEDGEHRNTIYQTSEGIYNTKDKSLYGNTTQEVTSAVDSKDNKEEVVYRTNIMYKNGQVQSPESNLDVSYVNLIVDRLKGIGKLKMKPGGDIKKFDQPSTVGYKLTELEFQSIINDKLKIQFDEYGGGSIALHIDSKHGSK
;
A
#
# COMPACT_ATOMS: atom_id res chain seq x y z
N MET A 1 -11.84 38.72 13.72
CA MET A 1 -12.52 37.43 13.50
C MET A 1 -11.44 36.38 13.30
N ASN A 2 -11.13 35.59 14.33
CA ASN A 2 -10.04 34.61 14.27
C ASN A 2 -10.47 33.43 13.38
N LYS A 3 -10.14 33.47 12.09
CA LYS A 3 -10.27 32.31 11.21
C LYS A 3 -9.23 31.28 11.66
N LYS A 4 -9.59 30.40 12.60
CA LYS A 4 -8.87 29.14 12.77
C LYS A 4 -9.00 28.37 11.46
N ARG A 5 -7.93 28.34 10.69
CA ARG A 5 -7.78 27.47 9.53
C ARG A 5 -6.48 26.76 9.66
N VAL A 6 -6.55 25.51 10.13
CA VAL A 6 -5.89 24.33 9.56
C VAL A 6 -6.67 23.14 10.13
N SER A 7 -7.29 22.33 9.29
CA SER A 7 -7.48 20.92 9.62
C SER A 7 -6.93 20.15 8.43
N LYS A 8 -5.66 19.72 8.53
CA LYS A 8 -5.07 18.81 7.57
C LYS A 8 -5.62 17.42 7.85
N ILE A 9 -6.63 17.04 7.07
CA ILE A 9 -7.20 15.69 7.10
C ILE A 9 -6.38 14.81 6.14
N ILE A 10 -5.94 13.64 6.60
CA ILE A 10 -5.22 12.68 5.76
C ILE A 10 -5.95 11.34 5.69
N PRO A 11 -6.56 10.98 4.53
CA PRO A 11 -6.94 9.62 4.23
C PRO A 11 -5.83 8.86 3.48
N ILE A 12 -5.60 7.62 3.89
CA ILE A 12 -4.54 6.75 3.33
C ILE A 12 -5.13 5.44 2.81
N ILE A 13 -4.76 5.08 1.59
CA ILE A 13 -5.13 3.80 0.97
C ILE A 13 -3.85 3.11 0.55
N ILE A 14 -3.65 1.87 0.99
CA ILE A 14 -2.52 1.05 0.55
C ILE A 14 -3.07 -0.19 -0.14
N ALA A 15 -2.70 -0.38 -1.39
CA ALA A 15 -2.99 -1.57 -2.17
C ALA A 15 -1.71 -2.39 -2.31
N ILE A 16 -1.77 -3.68 -1.98
CA ILE A 16 -0.66 -4.63 -2.19
C ILE A 16 -1.15 -5.71 -3.13
N SER A 17 -0.47 -5.90 -4.26
CA SER A 17 -0.74 -7.00 -5.19
C SER A 17 0.30 -8.10 -4.99
N LEU A 18 -0.19 -9.31 -4.72
CA LEU A 18 0.62 -10.50 -4.54
C LEU A 18 0.29 -11.49 -5.66
N LEU A 19 1.26 -11.74 -6.55
CA LEU A 19 1.09 -12.70 -7.63
C LEU A 19 1.29 -14.12 -7.10
N GLN A 20 0.21 -14.90 -7.01
CA GLN A 20 0.28 -16.30 -6.62
C GLN A 20 0.61 -17.19 -7.84
N ALA A 21 1.64 -18.03 -7.74
CA ALA A 21 1.92 -19.07 -8.74
C ALA A 21 0.94 -20.24 -8.56
N CYS A 22 0.11 -20.53 -9.58
CA CYS A 22 -0.89 -21.61 -9.51
C CYS A 22 -0.28 -23.01 -9.71
N SER A 23 -0.74 -23.96 -8.89
CA SER A 23 -0.87 -25.39 -9.23
C SER A 23 -2.08 -25.59 -10.17
N PHE A 24 -2.03 -26.64 -10.98
CA PHE A 24 -2.87 -26.89 -12.17
C PHE A 24 -4.38 -27.16 -11.97
N PHE A 25 -4.97 -26.85 -10.82
CA PHE A 25 -6.40 -27.08 -10.58
C PHE A 25 -7.10 -25.77 -10.17
N GLU A 26 -8.20 -25.47 -10.86
CA GLU A 26 -9.06 -24.33 -10.56
C GLU A 26 -9.48 -24.36 -9.09
N GLU A 27 -9.12 -23.35 -8.30
CA GLU A 27 -9.66 -23.21 -6.96
C GLU A 27 -9.87 -21.75 -6.60
N LYS A 28 -11.02 -21.49 -5.98
CA LYS A 28 -11.36 -20.20 -5.38
C LYS A 28 -10.21 -19.81 -4.44
N ILE A 29 -9.81 -18.54 -4.46
CA ILE A 29 -8.83 -18.04 -3.49
C ILE A 29 -9.44 -18.23 -2.10
N GLU A 30 -8.91 -19.18 -1.36
CA GLU A 30 -9.31 -19.43 0.02
C GLU A 30 -8.73 -18.31 0.88
N TYR A 31 -9.61 -17.36 1.23
CA TYR A 31 -9.25 -16.19 1.99
C TYR A 31 -8.79 -16.53 3.42
N GLU A 32 -9.44 -17.49 4.08
CA GLU A 32 -9.12 -17.88 5.46
C GLU A 32 -7.67 -18.39 5.62
N PRO A 33 -7.15 -19.33 4.80
CA PRO A 33 -5.74 -19.71 4.82
C PRO A 33 -4.77 -18.57 4.54
N PHE A 34 -5.17 -17.59 3.71
CA PHE A 34 -4.35 -16.42 3.40
C PHE A 34 -4.28 -15.46 4.59
N VAL A 35 -5.41 -15.13 5.22
CA VAL A 35 -5.45 -14.34 6.45
C VAL A 35 -4.66 -15.02 7.56
N LYS A 36 -4.83 -16.33 7.71
CA LYS A 36 -4.08 -17.09 8.69
C LYS A 36 -2.57 -17.00 8.45
N ALA A 37 -2.13 -17.10 7.18
CA ALA A 37 -0.73 -16.95 6.83
C ALA A 37 -0.21 -15.54 7.14
N LEU A 38 -1.00 -14.49 6.87
CA LEU A 38 -0.68 -13.12 7.27
C LEU A 38 -0.58 -13.00 8.79
N ASP A 39 -1.53 -13.56 9.54
CA ASP A 39 -1.57 -13.52 11.00
C ASP A 39 -0.39 -14.23 11.65
N GLU A 40 0.04 -15.35 11.07
CA GLU A 40 1.21 -16.12 11.49
C GLU A 40 2.53 -15.46 11.06
N GLY A 41 2.48 -14.63 10.02
CA GLY A 41 3.65 -13.99 9.40
C GLY A 41 4.39 -14.90 8.42
N ASP A 42 3.71 -15.90 7.85
CA ASP A 42 4.25 -16.83 6.85
C ASP A 42 4.28 -16.18 5.46
N MET A 43 5.31 -15.37 5.21
CA MET A 43 5.47 -14.65 3.94
C MET A 43 5.68 -15.57 2.74
N LYS A 44 6.22 -16.79 2.95
CA LYS A 44 6.34 -17.79 1.87
C LYS A 44 4.96 -18.16 1.34
N LYS A 45 4.01 -18.44 2.23
CA LYS A 45 2.63 -18.77 1.87
C LYS A 45 1.85 -17.55 1.38
N VAL A 46 1.98 -16.40 2.03
CA VAL A 46 1.30 -15.15 1.66
C VAL A 46 1.61 -14.74 0.23
N MET A 47 2.88 -14.82 -0.17
CA MET A 47 3.33 -14.38 -1.49
C MET A 47 3.47 -15.51 -2.50
N SER A 48 3.15 -16.76 -2.12
CA SER A 48 3.44 -17.96 -2.90
C SER A 48 4.88 -17.97 -3.44
N ALA A 49 5.83 -17.63 -2.57
CA ALA A 49 7.22 -17.50 -2.95
C ALA A 49 7.81 -18.83 -3.41
N SER A 50 8.77 -18.78 -4.32
CA SER A 50 9.52 -19.96 -4.78
C SER A 50 10.19 -20.69 -3.60
N ASP A 51 10.68 -21.90 -3.83
CA ASP A 51 11.44 -22.62 -2.80
C ASP A 51 12.73 -21.89 -2.38
N ASP A 52 13.28 -21.09 -3.29
CA ASP A 52 14.39 -20.20 -3.02
C ASP A 52 13.99 -18.97 -2.19
N GLY A 53 12.69 -18.72 -2.03
CA GLY A 53 12.11 -17.69 -1.16
C GLY A 53 11.77 -16.39 -1.89
N TYR A 54 11.73 -16.38 -3.22
CA TYR A 54 11.49 -15.17 -4.01
C TYR A 54 10.04 -15.07 -4.49
N ALA A 55 9.48 -13.87 -4.43
CA ALA A 55 8.16 -13.54 -4.97
C ALA A 55 8.17 -12.16 -5.63
N PHE A 56 7.29 -11.94 -6.61
CA PHE A 56 7.03 -10.59 -7.11
C PHE A 56 6.02 -9.90 -6.19
N VAL A 57 6.32 -8.65 -5.83
CA VAL A 57 5.45 -7.82 -4.99
C VAL A 57 5.29 -6.46 -5.65
N GLU A 58 4.05 -5.99 -5.70
CA GLU A 58 3.72 -4.61 -6.03
C GLU A 58 2.96 -4.00 -4.85
N GLN A 59 3.34 -2.79 -4.44
CA GLN A 59 2.66 -2.02 -3.42
C GLN A 59 2.44 -0.59 -3.91
N ARG A 60 1.19 -0.13 -3.81
CA ARG A 60 0.79 1.26 -4.06
C ARG A 60 0.28 1.92 -2.80
N GLY A 61 0.99 2.94 -2.33
CA GLY A 61 0.54 3.87 -1.30
C GLY A 61 -0.12 5.10 -1.91
N ILE A 62 -1.29 5.48 -1.39
CA ILE A 62 -2.01 6.69 -1.78
C ILE A 62 -2.20 7.53 -0.52
N TYR A 63 -1.55 8.69 -0.48
CA TYR A 63 -1.54 9.59 0.65
C TYR A 63 -2.19 10.90 0.24
N SER A 64 -3.43 11.14 0.67
CA SER A 64 -4.13 12.38 0.35
C SER A 64 -4.10 13.33 1.54
N THR A 65 -3.91 14.61 1.28
CA THR A 65 -3.96 15.69 2.26
C THR A 65 -4.99 16.70 1.80
N TYR A 66 -5.83 17.14 2.72
CA TYR A 66 -6.89 18.12 2.46
C TYR A 66 -6.64 19.34 3.35
N GLU A 67 -6.59 20.52 2.75
CA GLU A 67 -6.31 21.77 3.45
C GLU A 67 -7.31 22.86 3.02
N GLN A 68 -7.99 23.47 3.99
CA GLN A 68 -8.94 24.56 3.73
C GLN A 68 -8.23 25.92 3.67
N LYS A 69 -8.20 26.53 2.47
CA LYS A 69 -7.60 27.85 2.19
C LYS A 69 -8.64 28.88 1.75
N GLU A 70 -8.22 30.12 1.46
CA GLU A 70 -9.14 31.24 1.12
C GLU A 70 -9.88 31.03 -0.19
N ASP A 71 -9.23 30.36 -1.11
CA ASP A 71 -9.65 30.05 -2.47
C ASP A 71 -10.34 28.69 -2.62
N GLY A 72 -10.46 27.91 -1.53
CA GLY A 72 -11.19 26.64 -1.54
C GLY A 72 -10.46 25.53 -0.78
N GLU A 73 -10.92 24.29 -0.99
CA GLU A 73 -10.26 23.10 -0.50
C GLU A 73 -9.11 22.72 -1.42
N HIS A 74 -7.90 22.69 -0.86
CA HIS A 74 -6.71 22.22 -1.55
C HIS A 74 -6.51 20.75 -1.21
N ARG A 75 -6.57 19.90 -2.24
CA ARG A 75 -6.25 18.49 -2.14
C ARG A 75 -4.88 18.25 -2.77
N ASN A 76 -3.99 17.60 -2.04
CA ASN A 76 -2.74 17.08 -2.58
C ASN A 76 -2.67 15.57 -2.32
N THR A 77 -2.51 14.77 -3.36
CA THR A 77 -2.41 13.32 -3.30
C THR A 77 -1.07 12.85 -3.83
N ILE A 78 -0.33 12.10 -3.01
CA ILE A 78 0.91 11.42 -3.37
C ILE A 78 0.56 9.96 -3.68
N TYR A 79 0.92 9.50 -4.87
CA TYR A 79 0.89 8.10 -5.26
C TYR A 79 2.32 7.58 -5.25
N GLN A 80 2.59 6.60 -4.40
CA GLN A 80 3.87 5.90 -4.34
C GLN A 80 3.67 4.46 -4.78
N THR A 81 4.21 4.07 -5.92
CA THR A 81 4.17 2.68 -6.40
C THR A 81 5.56 2.08 -6.32
N SER A 82 5.71 0.97 -5.59
CA SER A 82 6.95 0.20 -5.51
C SER A 82 6.70 -1.22 -5.98
N GLU A 83 7.53 -1.72 -6.89
CA GLU A 83 7.43 -3.06 -7.45
C GLU A 83 8.80 -3.73 -7.48
N GLY A 84 8.84 -5.05 -7.35
CA GLY A 84 10.10 -5.77 -7.44
C GLY A 84 10.05 -7.22 -7.01
N ILE A 85 11.23 -7.82 -6.94
CA ILE A 85 11.42 -9.16 -6.41
C ILE A 85 11.72 -9.06 -4.93
N TYR A 86 10.82 -9.61 -4.12
CA TYR A 86 10.94 -9.74 -2.69
C TYR A 86 11.50 -11.10 -2.30
N ASN A 87 12.48 -11.10 -1.40
CA ASN A 87 13.04 -12.29 -0.78
C ASN A 87 12.46 -12.44 0.64
N THR A 88 11.67 -13.50 0.83
CA THR A 88 11.00 -13.85 2.10
C THR A 88 11.94 -14.31 3.21
N LYS A 89 13.14 -14.79 2.89
CA LYS A 89 14.15 -15.23 3.87
C LYS A 89 14.85 -14.02 4.48
N ASP A 90 15.31 -13.10 3.63
CA ASP A 90 16.11 -11.94 4.03
C ASP A 90 15.28 -10.66 4.22
N LYS A 91 13.97 -10.74 3.97
CA LYS A 91 13.00 -9.64 4.04
C LYS A 91 13.48 -8.40 3.30
N SER A 92 13.85 -8.61 2.04
CA SER A 92 14.38 -7.56 1.18
C SER A 92 13.69 -7.52 -0.16
N LEU A 93 13.52 -6.33 -0.72
CA LEU A 93 12.98 -6.10 -2.05
C LEU A 93 14.04 -5.44 -2.92
N TYR A 94 14.22 -5.96 -4.13
CA TYR A 94 15.00 -5.32 -5.19
C TYR A 94 14.06 -4.99 -6.33
N GLY A 95 14.01 -3.73 -6.74
CA GLY A 95 13.08 -3.31 -7.77
C GLY A 95 13.09 -1.81 -8.00
N ASN A 96 11.93 -1.27 -8.33
CA ASN A 96 11.77 0.12 -8.74
C ASN A 96 10.66 0.78 -7.95
N THR A 97 10.69 2.10 -7.93
CA THR A 97 9.62 2.89 -7.35
C THR A 97 9.34 4.12 -8.21
N THR A 98 8.08 4.55 -8.23
CA THR A 98 7.61 5.75 -8.93
C THR A 98 6.77 6.56 -7.95
N GLN A 99 7.03 7.87 -7.91
CA GLN A 99 6.19 8.82 -7.18
C GLN A 99 5.50 9.78 -8.13
N GLU A 100 4.19 9.87 -8.00
CA GLU A 100 3.34 10.82 -8.72
C GLU A 100 2.62 11.70 -7.71
N VAL A 101 2.49 12.99 -8.01
CA VAL A 101 1.77 13.93 -7.18
C VAL A 101 0.64 14.53 -7.99
N THR A 102 -0.55 14.54 -7.40
CA THR A 102 -1.69 15.26 -7.96
C THR A 102 -2.17 16.32 -7.00
N SER A 103 -2.41 17.52 -7.51
CA SER A 103 -2.91 18.65 -6.74
C SER A 103 -4.20 19.17 -7.38
N ALA A 104 -5.18 19.53 -6.55
CA ALA A 104 -6.46 20.07 -6.98
C ALA A 104 -6.98 21.14 -6.02
N VAL A 105 -7.68 22.14 -6.57
CA VAL A 105 -8.46 23.14 -5.79
C VAL A 105 -9.93 22.94 -6.10
N ASP A 106 -10.77 22.79 -5.08
CA ASP A 106 -12.21 22.56 -5.18
C ASP A 106 -12.59 21.42 -6.16
N SER A 107 -11.73 20.40 -6.27
CA SER A 107 -11.88 19.26 -7.19
C SER A 107 -12.00 19.61 -8.68
N LYS A 108 -11.56 20.81 -9.11
CA LYS A 108 -11.70 21.28 -10.50
C LYS A 108 -10.41 21.21 -11.32
N ASP A 109 -9.26 21.48 -10.70
CA ASP A 109 -7.98 21.63 -11.41
C ASP A 109 -7.00 20.52 -11.04
N ASN A 110 -7.14 19.32 -11.64
CA ASN A 110 -6.19 18.23 -11.41
C ASN A 110 -4.90 18.47 -12.21
N LYS A 111 -3.80 18.80 -11.52
CA LYS A 111 -2.45 18.76 -12.09
C LYS A 111 -1.79 17.46 -11.68
N GLU A 112 -1.26 16.71 -12.64
CA GLU A 112 -0.52 15.47 -12.40
C GLU A 112 0.95 15.68 -12.77
N GLU A 113 1.85 15.29 -11.87
CA GLU A 113 3.29 15.39 -12.06
C GLU A 113 3.98 14.10 -11.60
N VAL A 114 4.78 13.50 -12.49
CA VAL A 114 5.70 12.43 -12.11
C VAL A 114 6.91 13.09 -11.46
N VAL A 115 7.09 12.86 -10.16
CA VAL A 115 8.18 13.48 -9.40
C VAL A 115 9.50 12.75 -9.66
N TYR A 116 9.48 11.42 -9.58
CA TYR A 116 10.65 10.59 -9.90
C TYR A 116 10.27 9.14 -10.20
N ARG A 117 11.20 8.46 -10.87
CA ARG A 117 11.23 7.00 -11.01
C ARG A 117 12.67 6.54 -10.80
N THR A 118 12.90 5.63 -9.85
CA THR A 118 14.25 5.16 -9.52
C THR A 118 14.25 3.70 -9.10
N ASN A 119 15.43 3.09 -9.18
CA ASN A 119 15.66 1.75 -8.64
C ASN A 119 15.77 1.84 -7.12
N ILE A 120 15.27 0.84 -6.41
CA ILE A 120 15.34 0.76 -4.96
C ILE A 120 15.77 -0.63 -4.49
N MET A 121 16.46 -0.63 -3.35
CA MET A 121 16.59 -1.80 -2.50
C MET A 121 15.94 -1.50 -1.16
N TYR A 122 14.96 -2.29 -0.76
CA TYR A 122 14.42 -2.26 0.59
C TYR A 122 15.05 -3.38 1.40
N LYS A 123 15.66 -3.08 2.53
CA LYS A 123 16.25 -4.09 3.43
C LYS A 123 16.24 -3.57 4.86
N ASN A 124 15.94 -4.45 5.83
CA ASN A 124 15.92 -4.12 7.25
C ASN A 124 15.02 -2.91 7.60
N GLY A 125 13.90 -2.75 6.89
CA GLY A 125 12.97 -1.65 7.15
C GLY A 125 13.44 -0.28 6.67
N GLN A 126 14.45 -0.24 5.79
CA GLN A 126 15.01 0.98 5.20
C GLN A 126 15.09 0.82 3.67
N VAL A 127 14.76 1.91 2.97
CA VAL A 127 14.94 2.02 1.52
C VAL A 127 16.33 2.57 1.22
N GLN A 128 16.97 2.03 0.19
CA GLN A 128 18.20 2.51 -0.40
C GLN A 128 17.93 2.80 -1.87
N SER A 129 18.36 3.96 -2.32
CA SER A 129 18.31 4.40 -3.72
C SER A 129 19.74 4.67 -4.18
N PRO A 130 20.12 4.32 -5.43
CA PRO A 130 21.38 4.75 -5.99
C PRO A 130 21.44 6.27 -6.19
N GLU A 131 20.28 6.93 -6.27
CA GLU A 131 20.16 8.39 -6.37
C GLU A 131 20.02 9.01 -4.97
N SER A 132 21.13 9.55 -4.46
CA SER A 132 21.24 10.08 -3.09
C SER A 132 20.50 11.39 -2.85
N ASN A 133 20.06 12.07 -3.91
CA ASN A 133 19.34 13.35 -3.87
C ASN A 133 17.81 13.19 -3.92
N LEU A 134 17.29 11.98 -4.13
CA LEU A 134 15.86 11.73 -4.13
C LEU A 134 15.32 11.53 -2.72
N ASP A 135 14.22 12.22 -2.39
CA ASP A 135 13.45 11.93 -1.20
C ASP A 135 12.57 10.69 -1.44
N VAL A 136 13.04 9.56 -0.94
CA VAL A 136 12.34 8.26 -1.00
C VAL A 136 11.62 7.94 0.32
N SER A 137 11.35 8.93 1.17
CA SER A 137 10.72 8.72 2.49
C SER A 137 9.32 8.10 2.44
N TYR A 138 8.60 8.28 1.32
CA TYR A 138 7.30 7.67 1.06
C TYR A 138 7.37 6.20 0.65
N VAL A 139 8.56 5.70 0.29
CA VAL A 139 8.77 4.28 -0.02
C VAL A 139 8.75 3.48 1.26
N ASN A 140 7.69 2.70 1.44
CA ASN A 140 7.60 1.72 2.50
C ASN A 140 7.18 0.36 1.95
N LEU A 141 7.47 -0.70 2.71
CA LEU A 141 6.96 -2.03 2.43
C LEU A 141 6.26 -2.51 3.69
N ILE A 142 4.92 -2.54 3.66
CA ILE A 142 4.12 -2.83 4.85
C ILE A 142 3.76 -4.30 5.00
N VAL A 143 4.04 -5.14 3.98
CA VAL A 143 3.66 -6.56 3.96
C VAL A 143 4.21 -7.32 5.17
N ASP A 144 5.44 -7.01 5.60
CA ASP A 144 6.09 -7.60 6.78
C ASP A 144 5.44 -7.21 8.11
N ARG A 145 4.55 -6.23 8.08
CA ARG A 145 3.88 -5.62 9.23
C ARG A 145 2.41 -5.98 9.31
N LEU A 146 1.93 -6.80 8.38
CA LEU A 146 0.55 -7.30 8.37
C LEU A 146 0.36 -8.50 9.33
N LYS A 147 1.37 -8.81 10.15
CA LYS A 147 1.22 -9.83 11.18
C LYS A 147 0.13 -9.42 12.17
N GLY A 148 -0.91 -10.25 12.28
CA GLY A 148 -2.07 -10.02 13.13
C GLY A 148 -3.16 -9.15 12.50
N ILE A 149 -3.11 -8.94 11.18
CA ILE A 149 -4.10 -8.15 10.43
C ILE A 149 -5.53 -8.71 10.52
N GLY A 150 -5.70 -10.01 10.78
CA GLY A 150 -7.00 -10.65 11.01
C GLY A 150 -7.75 -10.12 12.24
N LYS A 151 -7.07 -9.40 13.14
CA LYS A 151 -7.71 -8.69 14.26
C LYS A 151 -8.35 -7.36 13.86
N LEU A 152 -7.95 -6.81 12.71
CA LEU A 152 -8.46 -5.52 12.24
C LEU A 152 -9.90 -5.67 11.73
N LYS A 153 -10.64 -4.56 11.78
CA LYS A 153 -12.00 -4.55 11.24
C LYS A 153 -11.97 -4.63 9.72
N MET A 154 -12.32 -5.79 9.19
CA MET A 154 -12.58 -5.96 7.77
C MET A 154 -13.68 -5.00 7.31
N LYS A 155 -13.51 -4.44 6.11
CA LYS A 155 -14.52 -3.55 5.50
C LYS A 155 -15.74 -4.42 5.12
N PRO A 156 -16.95 -4.09 5.59
CA PRO A 156 -18.14 -4.86 5.23
C PRO A 156 -18.43 -4.74 3.72
N GLY A 157 -18.57 -5.88 3.04
CA GLY A 157 -19.19 -5.99 1.70
C GLY A 157 -18.26 -5.99 0.48
N GLY A 158 -17.02 -6.47 0.58
CA GLY A 158 -16.04 -6.43 -0.52
C GLY A 158 -15.51 -7.75 -1.04
N ASP A 159 -15.86 -8.90 -0.45
CA ASP A 159 -15.32 -10.22 -0.81
C ASP A 159 -15.91 -10.78 -2.14
N ILE A 160 -16.30 -9.88 -3.05
CA ILE A 160 -17.06 -10.22 -4.24
C ILE A 160 -16.08 -10.41 -5.39
N LYS A 161 -15.75 -11.68 -5.67
CA LYS A 161 -15.23 -12.08 -6.98
C LYS A 161 -16.26 -11.65 -8.04
N LYS A 162 -15.99 -10.58 -8.79
CA LYS A 162 -16.79 -10.21 -9.97
C LYS A 162 -15.99 -10.57 -11.21
N PHE A 163 -16.40 -11.64 -11.89
CA PHE A 163 -15.84 -12.10 -13.16
C PHE A 163 -14.30 -12.19 -13.15
N ASP A 164 -13.64 -11.16 -13.67
CA ASP A 164 -12.19 -11.04 -13.89
C ASP A 164 -11.46 -10.17 -12.84
N GLN A 165 -12.13 -9.73 -11.77
CA GLN A 165 -11.49 -8.91 -10.73
C GLN A 165 -10.63 -9.75 -9.78
N PRO A 166 -9.43 -9.25 -9.40
CA PRO A 166 -8.58 -9.84 -8.36
C PRO A 166 -9.37 -10.08 -7.07
N SER A 167 -9.15 -11.21 -6.39
CA SER A 167 -9.72 -11.42 -5.07
C SER A 167 -9.10 -10.39 -4.11
N THR A 168 -9.91 -9.42 -3.70
CA THR A 168 -9.45 -8.28 -2.91
C THR A 168 -9.96 -8.37 -1.49
N VAL A 169 -9.07 -8.09 -0.55
CA VAL A 169 -9.35 -8.09 0.88
C VAL A 169 -9.14 -6.69 1.41
N GLY A 170 -10.18 -6.10 1.99
CA GLY A 170 -10.12 -4.73 2.52
C GLY A 170 -10.21 -4.66 4.04
N TYR A 171 -9.28 -3.97 4.66
CA TYR A 171 -9.30 -3.60 6.08
C TYR A 171 -9.47 -2.10 6.24
N LYS A 172 -10.34 -1.68 7.16
CA LYS A 172 -10.40 -0.29 7.60
C LYS A 172 -9.52 -0.15 8.84
N LEU A 173 -8.74 0.93 8.87
CA LEU A 173 -7.88 1.26 9.99
C LEU A 173 -8.53 2.35 10.85
N THR A 174 -8.56 2.12 12.15
CA THR A 174 -8.65 3.19 13.15
C THR A 174 -7.37 4.03 13.13
N GLU A 175 -7.39 5.20 13.75
CA GLU A 175 -6.19 6.05 13.83
C GLU A 175 -5.02 5.34 14.53
N LEU A 176 -5.27 4.57 15.60
CA LEU A 176 -4.24 3.80 16.31
C LEU A 176 -3.61 2.71 15.43
N GLU A 177 -4.43 1.98 14.66
CA GLU A 177 -3.96 0.96 13.72
C GLU A 177 -3.17 1.60 12.57
N PHE A 178 -3.64 2.73 12.06
CA PHE A 178 -2.91 3.51 11.06
C PHE A 178 -1.54 3.97 11.59
N GLN A 179 -1.49 4.55 12.80
CA GLN A 179 -0.24 5.01 13.41
C GLN A 179 0.77 3.87 13.57
N SER A 180 0.29 2.72 14.07
CA SER A 180 1.15 1.57 14.38
C SER A 180 1.56 0.73 13.17
N ILE A 181 0.73 0.60 12.13
CA ILE A 181 0.99 -0.26 10.97
C ILE A 181 1.62 0.53 9.82
N ILE A 182 1.22 1.79 9.62
CA ILE A 182 1.66 2.61 8.49
C ILE A 182 2.56 3.74 8.96
N ASN A 183 2.04 4.62 9.83
CA ASN A 183 2.68 5.91 10.07
C ASN A 183 3.98 5.83 10.85
N ASP A 184 4.22 4.77 11.61
CA ASP A 184 5.50 4.58 12.30
C ASP A 184 6.71 4.57 11.33
N LYS A 185 6.50 4.30 10.03
CA LYS A 185 7.57 4.43 9.02
C LYS A 185 7.53 5.73 8.25
N LEU A 186 6.33 6.15 7.82
CA LEU A 186 6.19 7.35 6.99
C LEU A 186 6.31 8.65 7.77
N LYS A 187 6.07 8.61 9.09
CA LYS A 187 6.10 9.77 10.00
C LYS A 187 5.32 10.97 9.46
N ILE A 188 4.18 10.71 8.82
CA ILE A 188 3.29 11.72 8.26
C ILE A 188 2.68 12.51 9.42
N GLN A 189 2.75 13.83 9.30
CA GLN A 189 2.15 14.77 10.25
C GLN A 189 0.78 15.22 9.74
N PHE A 190 -0.21 15.21 10.62
CA PHE A 190 -1.58 15.64 10.35
C PHE A 190 -2.25 16.13 11.63
N ASP A 191 -3.27 16.98 11.45
CA ASP A 191 -4.06 17.50 12.56
C ASP A 191 -5.26 16.60 12.86
N GLU A 192 -5.84 15.99 11.82
CA GLU A 192 -7.03 15.15 11.92
C GLU A 192 -6.91 13.91 11.03
N TYR A 193 -7.27 12.76 11.58
CA TYR A 193 -7.25 11.51 10.85
C TYR A 193 -8.52 11.36 10.00
N GLY A 194 -8.37 11.35 8.68
CA GLY A 194 -9.49 11.22 7.73
C GLY A 194 -9.93 9.78 7.47
N GLY A 195 -9.05 8.83 7.74
CA GLY A 195 -9.30 7.41 7.52
C GLY A 195 -8.11 6.68 6.93
N GLY A 196 -8.18 5.37 6.95
CA GLY A 196 -7.09 4.51 6.51
C GLY A 196 -7.65 3.18 6.06
N SER A 197 -7.09 2.63 4.99
CA SER A 197 -7.42 1.29 4.56
C SER A 197 -6.24 0.58 3.92
N ILE A 198 -6.21 -0.74 4.12
CA ILE A 198 -5.31 -1.66 3.46
C ILE A 198 -6.16 -2.56 2.56
N ALA A 199 -5.80 -2.64 1.29
CA ALA A 199 -6.36 -3.56 0.32
C ALA A 199 -5.27 -4.55 -0.10
N LEU A 200 -5.55 -5.83 0.01
CA LEU A 200 -4.68 -6.90 -0.48
C LEU A 200 -5.34 -7.51 -1.70
N HIS A 201 -4.69 -7.37 -2.84
CA HIS A 201 -5.07 -7.98 -4.10
C HIS A 201 -4.33 -9.29 -4.23
N ILE A 202 -5.11 -10.37 -4.29
CA ILE A 202 -4.61 -11.73 -4.47
C ILE A 202 -4.88 -12.06 -5.94
N ASP A 203 -3.82 -12.01 -6.73
CA ASP A 203 -3.88 -12.28 -8.16
C ASP A 203 -3.47 -13.73 -8.42
N SER A 204 -4.35 -14.49 -9.09
CA SER A 204 -3.93 -15.74 -9.70
C SER A 204 -3.15 -15.40 -10.97
N LYS A 205 -1.93 -15.90 -11.11
CA LYS A 205 -1.11 -15.69 -12.30
C LYS A 205 -1.76 -16.35 -13.53
N HIS A 206 -2.69 -15.65 -14.17
CA HIS A 206 -2.98 -15.89 -15.58
C HIS A 206 -1.90 -15.19 -16.38
N GLY A 207 -0.94 -15.98 -16.84
CA GLY A 207 -0.19 -15.59 -18.03
C GLY A 207 -1.21 -15.27 -19.12
N SER A 208 -1.14 -14.04 -19.62
CA SER A 208 -1.80 -13.62 -20.84
C SER A 208 -1.53 -14.70 -21.90
N LYS A 209 -2.58 -15.32 -22.43
CA LYS A 209 -2.48 -16.09 -23.67
C LYS A 209 -2.25 -15.15 -24.84
#